data_AF-A0A956K9G3-F1
#
_entry.id   AF-A0A956K9G3-F1
#
_cell.length_a   1.000
_cell.length_b   1.000
_cell.length_c   1.000
_cell.angle_alpha   90.00
_cell.angle_beta   90.00
_cell.angle_gamma   90.00
#
_symmetry.space_group_name_H-M   'P 1'
#
loop_
_entity.id
_entity.type
_entity.pdbx_description
1 polymer ?
#
loop_
_entity_poly.entity_id
_entity_poly.type
_entity_poly.pdbx_seq_one_letter_code
_entity_poly.pdbx_strand_id
1 'polypeptide(L)'
;MGNVHSLLQVRPIVSHEGVALPVHPDQHEVFWERMQQPLPSYMHAHRTVPSFSIHNVNIGSQAVRDPERASSYLILAAGGKWGYGDDFWARIEDLAPLLEDARWYFDDEYTGFVEEFRIDAGVLSRRMVVDEGGQAIDYVLETHADDVELIIALKASSLADNVAGDWIFGDDGEAAAELLALRPDDVRLQLLAVDVWLSSKDYARALARVHELQVATDKALGESSDVEGELARRQVRLYRQQARAERGLGRSEAALATYATARELGSYAVRCDARIERAELLLELGRGDEAGEELLAALKQSSSKEQVARIWLGLARVHTGRGELEQGRRRLVSCLELDPVWTVRDAAKALLAELGG
;
A
#
# COMPACT_ATOMS: atom_id res chain seq x y z
N MET A 1 16.72 -16.72 -15.17
CA MET A 1 15.56 -15.85 -15.39
C MET A 1 14.84 -15.79 -14.06
N GLY A 2 15.10 -14.75 -13.27
CA GLY A 2 14.51 -14.55 -11.93
C GLY A 2 13.23 -13.75 -12.05
N ASN A 3 12.17 -14.11 -11.34
CA ASN A 3 10.91 -13.38 -11.43
C ASN A 3 10.86 -12.25 -10.42
N VAL A 4 10.06 -11.24 -10.75
CA VAL A 4 10.02 -10.00 -9.99
C VAL A 4 8.77 -9.96 -9.15
N HIS A 5 8.96 -10.15 -7.85
CA HIS A 5 7.85 -10.23 -6.93
C HIS A 5 7.78 -9.02 -5.99
N SER A 6 8.92 -8.43 -5.63
CA SER A 6 8.91 -7.15 -4.90
C SER A 6 10.01 -6.20 -5.37
N LEU A 7 9.67 -4.91 -5.36
CA LEU A 7 10.56 -3.78 -5.62
C LEU A 7 10.44 -2.80 -4.47
N LEU A 8 11.58 -2.40 -3.91
CA LEU A 8 11.60 -1.59 -2.70
C LEU A 8 12.42 -0.33 -2.86
N GLN A 9 11.82 0.85 -2.70
CA GLN A 9 12.55 2.12 -2.75
C GLN A 9 12.96 2.62 -1.36
N VAL A 10 14.22 3.06 -1.24
CA VAL A 10 14.67 3.86 -0.09
C VAL A 10 14.14 5.28 -0.27
N ARG A 11 13.02 5.59 0.41
CA ARG A 11 12.21 6.83 0.34
C ARG A 11 11.15 6.80 -0.78
N PRO A 12 9.91 6.37 -0.49
CA PRO A 12 8.82 6.45 -1.46
C PRO A 12 8.51 7.91 -1.78
N ILE A 13 8.69 8.29 -3.04
CA ILE A 13 8.51 9.68 -3.51
C ILE A 13 7.05 9.94 -3.93
N VAL A 14 6.31 8.86 -4.25
CA VAL A 14 4.89 8.85 -4.61
C VAL A 14 4.20 7.62 -4.00
N SER A 15 2.90 7.71 -3.73
CA SER A 15 2.08 6.62 -3.18
C SER A 15 1.65 5.61 -4.26
N HIS A 16 2.61 5.03 -4.98
CA HIS A 16 2.35 4.02 -6.02
C HIS A 16 3.07 2.70 -5.70
N GLU A 17 2.48 1.59 -6.12
CA GLU A 17 3.08 0.25 -6.05
C GLU A 17 4.34 0.24 -6.94
N GLY A 18 5.53 0.24 -6.32
CA GLY A 18 6.82 0.21 -7.03
C GLY A 18 7.86 1.22 -6.55
N VAL A 19 8.95 1.33 -7.32
CA VAL A 19 10.06 2.27 -7.10
C VAL A 19 9.90 3.45 -8.05
N ALA A 20 9.78 4.66 -7.53
CA ALA A 20 9.67 5.88 -8.31
C ALA A 20 11.02 6.60 -8.44
N LEU A 21 11.68 6.44 -9.58
CA LEU A 21 12.95 7.09 -9.87
C LEU A 21 12.69 8.51 -10.40
N PRO A 22 13.09 9.58 -9.69
CA PRO A 22 12.89 10.95 -10.18
C PRO A 22 13.74 11.19 -11.43
N VAL A 23 13.20 11.94 -12.37
CA VAL A 23 13.94 12.45 -13.53
C VAL A 23 14.49 13.83 -13.17
N HIS A 24 15.75 14.07 -13.50
CA HIS A 24 16.36 15.38 -13.32
C HIS A 24 15.51 16.48 -13.99
N PRO A 25 15.26 17.63 -13.32
CA PRO A 25 14.36 18.66 -13.83
C PRO A 25 14.70 19.22 -15.22
N ASP A 26 15.98 19.23 -15.56
CA ASP A 26 16.52 19.71 -16.84
C ASP A 26 16.52 18.62 -17.94
N GLN A 27 16.23 17.36 -17.59
CA GLN A 27 16.28 16.21 -18.48
C GLN A 27 14.91 15.68 -18.90
N HIS A 28 13.80 16.31 -18.48
CA HIS A 28 12.45 15.82 -18.73
C HIS A 28 12.16 15.53 -20.21
N GLU A 29 12.44 16.47 -21.12
CA GLU A 29 12.15 16.28 -22.54
C GLU A 29 13.00 15.17 -23.17
N VAL A 30 14.28 15.09 -22.79
CA VAL A 30 15.20 14.03 -23.25
C VAL A 30 14.76 12.67 -22.74
N PHE A 31 14.32 12.60 -21.47
CA PHE A 31 13.78 11.39 -20.87
C PHE A 31 12.55 10.89 -21.62
N TRP A 32 11.60 11.77 -21.94
CA TRP A 32 10.39 11.41 -22.70
C TRP A 32 10.69 10.97 -24.12
N GLU A 33 11.64 11.64 -24.81
CA GLU A 33 12.09 11.23 -26.13
C GLU A 33 12.69 9.81 -26.09
N ARG A 34 13.58 9.53 -25.12
CA ARG A 34 14.19 8.20 -24.98
C ARG A 34 13.16 7.14 -24.63
N MET A 35 12.24 7.41 -23.71
CA MET A 35 11.16 6.48 -23.33
C MET A 35 10.30 6.05 -24.51
N GLN A 36 10.14 6.90 -25.53
CA GLN A 36 9.37 6.59 -26.74
C GLN A 36 10.16 5.75 -27.77
N GLN A 37 11.47 5.62 -27.62
CA GLN A 37 12.29 4.82 -28.55
C GLN A 37 12.01 3.32 -28.36
N PRO A 38 11.84 2.54 -29.46
CA PRO A 38 11.58 1.11 -29.37
C PRO A 38 12.78 0.34 -28.82
N LEU A 39 12.51 -0.72 -28.04
CA LEU A 39 13.56 -1.65 -27.60
C LEU A 39 13.99 -2.57 -28.76
N PRO A 40 15.31 -2.74 -29.02
CA PRO A 40 15.81 -3.49 -30.17
C PRO A 40 15.32 -4.94 -30.27
N SER A 41 15.21 -5.66 -29.14
CA SER A 41 14.80 -7.07 -29.10
C SER A 41 13.30 -7.29 -29.37
N TYR A 42 12.45 -6.31 -29.03
CA TYR A 42 10.99 -6.41 -29.15
C TYR A 42 10.51 -6.23 -30.60
N MET A 43 11.34 -5.65 -31.46
CA MET A 43 11.07 -5.53 -32.89
C MET A 43 11.05 -6.88 -33.63
N HIS A 44 11.64 -7.93 -33.04
CA HIS A 44 11.71 -9.25 -33.69
C HIS A 44 10.49 -10.14 -33.45
N ALA A 45 9.67 -9.87 -32.41
CA ALA A 45 8.56 -10.76 -32.06
C ALA A 45 7.24 -10.41 -32.78
N HIS A 46 6.91 -9.12 -32.98
CA HIS A 46 5.61 -8.73 -33.55
C HIS A 46 5.72 -7.53 -34.50
N ARG A 47 5.64 -7.81 -35.80
CA ARG A 47 5.52 -6.79 -36.87
C ARG A 47 4.11 -6.21 -36.93
N THR A 48 3.75 -5.31 -36.03
CA THR A 48 2.66 -4.34 -36.24
C THR A 48 2.78 -3.19 -35.23
N VAL A 49 3.03 -1.98 -35.75
CA VAL A 49 2.80 -0.63 -35.18
C VAL A 49 3.42 -0.33 -33.80
N PRO A 50 4.19 0.78 -33.65
CA PRO A 50 4.72 1.21 -32.36
C PRO A 50 3.60 1.88 -31.55
N SER A 51 2.83 1.09 -30.80
CA SER A 51 2.19 1.58 -29.60
C SER A 51 2.83 0.87 -28.42
N PHE A 52 3.47 1.63 -27.54
CA PHE A 52 3.75 1.18 -26.17
C PHE A 52 2.40 1.04 -25.46
N SER A 53 1.67 -0.01 -25.78
CA SER A 53 0.55 -0.49 -24.96
C SER A 53 1.14 -1.61 -24.13
N ILE A 54 1.60 -1.27 -22.92
CA ILE A 54 2.03 -2.24 -21.90
C ILE A 54 0.76 -2.96 -21.44
N HIS A 55 0.23 -3.87 -22.25
CA HIS A 55 -1.04 -4.53 -22.01
C HIS A 55 -0.95 -6.05 -22.00
N ASN A 56 0.21 -6.67 -22.21
CA ASN A 56 0.33 -8.14 -22.20
C ASN A 56 1.55 -8.72 -21.49
N VAL A 57 2.23 -7.93 -20.66
CA VAL A 57 3.12 -8.44 -19.59
C VAL A 57 2.75 -7.64 -18.36
N ASN A 58 2.47 -8.32 -17.24
CA ASN A 58 1.89 -7.72 -16.03
C ASN A 58 2.94 -6.92 -15.22
N ILE A 59 3.79 -6.15 -15.90
CA ILE A 59 4.86 -5.33 -15.33
C ILE A 59 4.77 -3.95 -15.98
N GLY A 60 4.18 -2.98 -15.28
CA GLY A 60 4.10 -1.61 -15.75
C GLY A 60 5.30 -0.80 -15.26
N SER A 61 6.31 -0.56 -16.09
CA SER A 61 7.05 0.69 -15.89
C SER A 61 6.19 1.81 -16.47
N GLN A 62 5.76 2.74 -15.62
CA GLN A 62 4.98 3.91 -16.05
C GLN A 62 5.83 5.15 -15.86
N ALA A 63 6.08 5.85 -16.97
CA ALA A 63 6.52 7.23 -16.86
C ALA A 63 5.31 8.08 -16.47
N VAL A 64 5.39 8.78 -15.34
CA VAL A 64 4.31 9.64 -14.86
C VAL A 64 4.82 11.08 -14.87
N ARG A 65 4.06 11.96 -15.52
CA ARG A 65 4.23 13.41 -15.40
C ARG A 65 3.30 13.85 -14.28
N ASP A 66 3.84 14.44 -13.23
CA ASP A 66 3.04 15.13 -12.21
C ASP A 66 2.81 16.57 -12.70
N PRO A 67 1.59 16.90 -13.18
CA PRO A 67 1.31 18.23 -13.71
C PRO A 67 1.27 19.31 -12.61
N GLU A 68 1.12 18.94 -11.34
CA GLU A 68 1.10 19.89 -10.22
C GLU A 68 2.50 20.23 -9.71
N ARG A 69 3.46 19.30 -9.86
CA ARG A 69 4.84 19.48 -9.37
C ARG A 69 5.88 19.76 -10.46
N ALA A 70 5.49 19.74 -11.73
CA ALA A 70 6.39 19.85 -12.88
C ALA A 70 7.56 18.85 -12.84
N SER A 71 7.34 17.70 -12.21
CA SER A 71 8.32 16.61 -12.07
C SER A 71 7.88 15.41 -12.91
N SER A 72 8.86 14.65 -13.41
CA SER A 72 8.62 13.38 -14.08
C SER A 72 9.27 12.26 -13.27
N TYR A 73 8.63 11.10 -13.26
CA TYR A 73 9.10 9.92 -12.54
C TYR A 73 9.08 8.72 -13.49
N LEU A 74 10.10 7.87 -13.39
CA LEU A 74 10.05 6.50 -13.89
C LEU A 74 9.60 5.60 -12.74
N ILE A 75 8.39 5.05 -12.85
CA ILE A 75 7.91 4.08 -11.87
C ILE A 75 8.31 2.69 -12.35
N LEU A 76 8.98 1.92 -11.49
CA LEU A 76 9.26 0.51 -11.68
C LEU A 76 8.27 -0.28 -10.81
N ALA A 77 7.29 -0.94 -11.41
CA ALA A 77 6.37 -1.81 -10.69
C ALA A 77 6.82 -3.28 -10.74
N ALA A 78 6.56 -4.02 -9.66
CA ALA A 78 6.71 -5.47 -9.62
C ALA A 78 5.51 -6.15 -10.30
N GLY A 79 5.63 -7.42 -10.72
CA GLY A 79 4.50 -8.17 -11.30
C GLY A 79 4.82 -9.17 -12.41
N GLY A 80 6.08 -9.55 -12.57
CA GLY A 80 6.54 -10.34 -13.71
C GLY A 80 6.71 -11.81 -13.40
N LYS A 81 5.83 -12.67 -13.91
CA LYS A 81 6.05 -14.14 -13.95
C LYS A 81 7.18 -14.57 -14.91
N TRP A 82 7.72 -13.61 -15.64
CA TRP A 82 8.87 -13.75 -16.52
C TRP A 82 9.79 -12.60 -16.16
N GLY A 83 10.98 -12.93 -15.69
CA GLY A 83 11.96 -11.96 -15.20
C GLY A 83 12.20 -10.75 -16.05
N TYR A 84 12.81 -9.74 -15.45
CA TYR A 84 13.39 -8.62 -16.18
C TYR A 84 14.39 -9.16 -17.22
N GLY A 85 14.02 -9.13 -18.49
CA GLY A 85 14.93 -9.47 -19.58
C GLY A 85 16.07 -8.46 -19.66
N ASP A 86 17.16 -8.84 -20.34
CA ASP A 86 18.34 -7.98 -20.57
C ASP A 86 17.96 -6.59 -21.11
N ASP A 87 16.84 -6.48 -21.84
CA ASP A 87 16.34 -5.23 -22.41
C ASP A 87 15.74 -4.26 -21.39
N PHE A 88 15.14 -4.76 -20.31
CA PHE A 88 14.67 -3.91 -19.22
C PHE A 88 15.89 -3.27 -18.54
N TRP A 89 16.91 -4.08 -18.25
CA TRP A 89 18.14 -3.59 -17.63
C TRP A 89 18.89 -2.63 -18.54
N ALA A 90 19.04 -2.95 -19.82
CA ALA A 90 19.63 -2.06 -20.80
C ALA A 90 18.86 -0.72 -20.88
N ARG A 91 17.53 -0.73 -20.69
CA ARG A 91 16.73 0.49 -20.63
C ARG A 91 16.99 1.30 -19.37
N ILE A 92 17.06 0.67 -18.20
CA ILE A 92 17.38 1.36 -16.95
C ILE A 92 18.79 1.96 -17.04
N GLU A 93 19.76 1.21 -17.58
CA GLU A 93 21.14 1.68 -17.80
C GLU A 93 21.19 2.88 -18.77
N ASP A 94 20.42 2.85 -19.87
CA ASP A 94 20.31 3.97 -20.81
C ASP A 94 19.69 5.21 -20.17
N LEU A 95 18.69 5.02 -19.30
CA LEU A 95 17.98 6.12 -18.64
C LEU A 95 18.70 6.64 -17.40
N ALA A 96 19.59 5.87 -16.78
CA ALA A 96 20.26 6.23 -15.53
C ALA A 96 20.88 7.63 -15.53
N PRO A 97 21.54 8.12 -16.61
CA PRO A 97 22.07 9.48 -16.66
C PRO A 97 21.03 10.61 -16.59
N LEU A 98 19.76 10.30 -16.80
CA LEU A 98 18.64 11.24 -16.76
C LEU A 98 17.89 11.22 -15.42
N LEU A 99 18.20 10.25 -14.56
CA LEU A 99 17.54 10.01 -13.30
C LEU A 99 18.36 10.58 -12.14
N GLU A 100 17.67 11.05 -11.11
CA GLU A 100 18.30 11.46 -9.85
C GLU A 100 18.87 10.27 -9.08
N ASP A 101 19.76 10.56 -8.13
CA ASP A 101 20.34 9.56 -7.25
C ASP A 101 19.24 8.77 -6.54
N ALA A 102 19.30 7.45 -6.66
CA ALA A 102 18.26 6.58 -6.18
C ALA A 102 18.84 5.26 -5.69
N ARG A 103 18.17 4.65 -4.72
CA ARG A 103 18.52 3.34 -4.19
C ARG A 103 17.27 2.50 -4.00
N TRP A 104 17.31 1.29 -4.50
CA TRP A 104 16.22 0.34 -4.36
C TRP A 104 16.73 -1.09 -4.27
N TYR A 105 15.86 -1.98 -3.83
CA TYR A 105 16.14 -3.39 -3.69
C TYR A 105 15.16 -4.21 -4.52
N PHE A 106 15.66 -5.35 -4.97
CA PHE A 106 14.95 -6.31 -5.77
C PHE A 106 15.03 -7.67 -5.09
N ASP A 107 13.88 -8.30 -4.91
CA ASP A 107 13.77 -9.65 -4.34
C ASP A 107 13.30 -10.63 -5.43
N ASP A 108 14.14 -11.62 -5.72
CA ASP A 108 13.82 -12.70 -6.66
C ASP A 108 13.23 -13.90 -5.91
N GLU A 109 11.91 -14.07 -5.99
CA GLU A 109 11.15 -15.13 -5.30
C GLU A 109 11.66 -16.55 -5.60
N TYR A 110 12.29 -16.77 -6.76
CA TYR A 110 12.71 -18.12 -7.17
C TYR A 110 14.06 -18.52 -6.62
N THR A 111 14.89 -17.53 -6.31
CA THR A 111 16.27 -17.75 -5.89
C THR A 111 16.49 -17.31 -4.45
N GLY A 112 15.60 -16.48 -3.89
CA GLY A 112 15.80 -15.84 -2.59
C GLY A 112 17.02 -14.93 -2.59
N PHE A 113 17.42 -14.42 -3.76
CA PHE A 113 18.47 -13.41 -3.86
C PHE A 113 17.87 -12.03 -3.71
N VAL A 114 18.61 -11.19 -2.99
CA VAL A 114 18.30 -9.77 -2.90
C VAL A 114 19.40 -9.01 -3.58
N GLU A 115 19.02 -8.22 -4.57
CA GLU A 115 19.93 -7.33 -5.27
C GLU A 115 19.66 -5.88 -4.85
N GLU A 116 20.71 -5.19 -4.46
CA GLU A 116 20.67 -3.73 -4.31
C GLU A 116 21.01 -3.09 -5.65
N PHE A 117 20.18 -2.12 -6.02
CA PHE A 117 20.39 -1.23 -7.14
C PHE A 117 20.62 0.19 -6.66
N ARG A 118 21.56 0.86 -7.30
CA ARG A 118 21.88 2.26 -7.04
C ARG A 118 22.10 3.01 -8.33
N ILE A 119 21.53 4.21 -8.42
CA ILE A 119 21.95 5.24 -9.36
C ILE A 119 22.69 6.27 -8.53
N ASP A 120 23.98 6.43 -8.80
CA ASP A 120 24.81 7.48 -8.21
C ASP A 120 25.44 8.28 -9.36
N ALA A 121 25.18 9.58 -9.42
CA ALA A 121 25.65 10.49 -10.46
C ALA A 121 25.37 9.97 -11.89
N GLY A 122 24.16 9.43 -12.10
CA GLY A 122 23.71 8.92 -13.39
C GLY A 122 24.27 7.55 -13.79
N VAL A 123 24.99 6.87 -12.90
CA VAL A 123 25.54 5.53 -13.14
C VAL A 123 24.75 4.50 -12.37
N LEU A 124 24.14 3.55 -13.09
CA LEU A 124 23.51 2.38 -12.49
C LEU A 124 24.59 1.40 -12.01
N SER A 125 24.46 0.95 -10.78
CA SER A 125 25.19 -0.19 -10.23
C SER A 125 24.22 -1.17 -9.60
N ARG A 126 24.58 -2.45 -9.66
CA ARG A 126 23.85 -3.53 -9.00
C ARG A 126 24.82 -4.41 -8.24
N ARG A 127 24.41 -4.88 -7.06
CA ARG A 127 25.14 -5.90 -6.31
C ARG A 127 24.19 -6.83 -5.59
N MET A 128 24.52 -8.11 -5.56
CA MET A 128 23.86 -9.06 -4.69
C MET A 128 24.23 -8.74 -3.24
N VAL A 129 23.21 -8.56 -2.41
CA VAL A 129 23.35 -8.22 -0.99
C VAL A 129 22.90 -9.34 -0.06
N VAL A 130 22.08 -10.27 -0.56
CA VAL A 130 21.67 -11.49 0.14
C VAL A 130 21.81 -12.68 -0.79
N ASP A 131 22.43 -13.74 -0.29
CA ASP A 131 22.65 -15.03 -0.96
C ASP A 131 21.46 -15.98 -0.72
N GLU A 132 21.40 -17.14 -1.40
CA GLU A 132 20.21 -18.01 -1.46
C GLU A 132 19.50 -18.21 -0.11
N GLY A 133 18.21 -17.88 -0.08
CA GLY A 133 17.31 -18.16 1.05
C GLY A 133 17.27 -17.11 2.16
N GLY A 134 17.93 -15.96 2.00
CA GLY A 134 17.72 -14.81 2.89
C GLY A 134 16.68 -13.83 2.35
N GLN A 135 16.07 -13.04 3.23
CA GLN A 135 15.02 -12.09 2.86
C GLN A 135 15.57 -10.66 2.72
N ALA A 136 15.01 -9.87 1.79
CA ALA A 136 15.43 -8.49 1.57
C ALA A 136 15.32 -7.65 2.84
N ILE A 137 14.31 -7.96 3.65
CA ILE A 137 14.10 -7.23 4.89
C ILE A 137 15.15 -7.54 5.93
N ASP A 138 15.59 -8.79 6.09
CA ASP A 138 16.58 -9.16 7.11
C ASP A 138 17.87 -8.39 6.87
N TYR A 139 18.33 -8.37 5.63
CA TYR A 139 19.49 -7.57 5.24
C TYR A 139 19.28 -6.08 5.50
N VAL A 140 18.11 -5.53 5.17
CA VAL A 140 17.84 -4.11 5.41
C VAL A 140 17.74 -3.79 6.89
N LEU A 141 17.13 -4.65 7.71
CA LEU A 141 17.06 -4.48 9.17
C LEU A 141 18.47 -4.57 9.78
N GLU A 142 19.34 -5.45 9.28
CA GLU A 142 20.72 -5.59 9.75
C GLU A 142 21.63 -4.43 9.30
N THR A 143 21.56 -4.04 8.03
CA THR A 143 22.50 -3.08 7.43
C THR A 143 22.02 -1.63 7.47
N HIS A 144 20.70 -1.43 7.65
CA HIS A 144 20.04 -0.13 7.72
C HIS A 144 19.09 -0.03 8.92
N ALA A 145 19.46 -0.66 10.04
CA ALA A 145 18.75 -0.55 11.32
C ALA A 145 18.39 0.90 11.72
N ASP A 146 19.20 1.87 11.26
CA ASP A 146 19.03 3.30 11.56
C ASP A 146 18.06 4.02 10.60
N ASP A 147 17.71 3.44 9.46
CA ASP A 147 16.84 4.03 8.44
C ASP A 147 15.37 3.62 8.65
N VAL A 148 14.75 4.27 9.65
CA VAL A 148 13.35 3.99 10.04
C VAL A 148 12.37 4.17 8.88
N GLU A 149 12.61 5.12 7.96
CA GLU A 149 11.73 5.33 6.81
C GLU A 149 11.76 4.14 5.85
N LEU A 150 12.96 3.61 5.59
CA LEU A 150 13.13 2.43 4.76
C LEU A 150 12.44 1.21 5.40
N ILE A 151 12.59 1.02 6.71
CA ILE A 151 11.95 -0.07 7.45
C ILE A 151 10.41 0.04 7.41
N ILE A 152 9.87 1.26 7.56
CA ILE A 152 8.42 1.49 7.46
C ILE A 152 7.92 1.22 6.04
N ALA A 153 8.62 1.71 5.02
CA ALA A 153 8.24 1.51 3.61
C ALA A 153 8.24 0.02 3.23
N LEU A 154 9.26 -0.72 3.67
CA LEU A 154 9.38 -2.17 3.55
C LEU A 154 8.15 -2.90 4.09
N LYS A 155 7.79 -2.61 5.34
CA LYS A 155 6.68 -3.31 5.99
C LYS A 155 5.33 -2.89 5.43
N ALA A 156 5.16 -1.60 5.09
CA ALA A 156 3.93 -1.12 4.47
C ALA A 156 3.65 -1.84 3.14
N SER A 157 4.69 -2.08 2.33
CA SER A 157 4.58 -2.89 1.12
C SER A 157 4.22 -4.35 1.42
N SER A 158 4.92 -4.98 2.37
CA SER A 158 4.66 -6.38 2.79
C SER A 158 3.22 -6.60 3.32
N LEU A 159 2.70 -5.66 4.11
CA LEU A 159 1.35 -5.73 4.70
C LEU A 159 0.24 -5.47 3.67
N ALA A 160 0.50 -4.67 2.63
CA ALA A 160 -0.49 -4.34 1.61
C ALA A 160 -0.81 -5.56 0.71
N ASP A 161 0.17 -6.42 0.47
CA ASP A 161 0.02 -7.49 -0.52
C ASP A 161 -0.66 -8.75 0.02
N ASN A 162 -0.85 -8.95 1.33
CA ASN A 162 -1.47 -10.14 1.96
C ASN A 162 -0.89 -11.52 1.54
N VAL A 163 0.02 -11.55 0.57
CA VAL A 163 0.70 -12.70 -0.04
C VAL A 163 2.16 -12.71 0.42
N ALA A 164 2.72 -11.56 0.77
CA ALA A 164 4.10 -11.41 1.23
C ALA A 164 4.25 -11.41 2.78
N GLY A 165 3.14 -11.50 3.52
CA GLY A 165 3.18 -11.56 5.00
C GLY A 165 3.93 -12.78 5.52
N ASP A 166 3.63 -13.96 4.95
CA ASP A 166 4.30 -15.22 5.30
C ASP A 166 5.78 -15.27 4.85
N TRP A 167 6.17 -14.43 3.88
CA TRP A 167 7.45 -14.53 3.17
C TRP A 167 8.52 -13.56 3.66
N ILE A 168 8.16 -12.52 4.40
CA ILE A 168 9.09 -11.43 4.76
C ILE A 168 9.42 -11.46 6.26
N PHE A 169 8.72 -12.25 7.09
CA PHE A 169 8.86 -12.10 8.53
C PHE A 169 8.76 -13.39 9.34
N GLY A 170 8.62 -14.55 8.68
CA GLY A 170 8.36 -15.80 9.39
C GLY A 170 7.11 -15.70 10.25
N ASP A 171 7.21 -16.10 11.52
CA ASP A 171 6.12 -15.92 12.49
C ASP A 171 5.91 -14.41 12.74
N ASP A 172 4.78 -13.87 12.27
CA ASP A 172 4.39 -12.47 12.47
C ASP A 172 4.55 -11.96 13.92
N GLY A 173 4.51 -12.86 14.91
CA GLY A 173 4.78 -12.54 16.31
C GLY A 173 6.22 -12.08 16.59
N GLU A 174 7.22 -12.65 15.88
CA GLU A 174 8.65 -12.32 16.01
C GLU A 174 8.96 -10.99 15.33
N ALA A 175 8.39 -10.73 14.15
CA ALA A 175 8.55 -9.49 13.41
C ALA A 175 8.20 -8.22 14.20
N ALA A 176 7.10 -8.26 14.93
CA ALA A 176 6.71 -7.14 15.78
C ALA A 176 7.70 -6.93 16.93
N ALA A 177 8.28 -8.01 17.48
CA ALA A 177 9.30 -7.91 18.52
C ALA A 177 10.61 -7.32 17.97
N GLU A 178 11.01 -7.70 16.75
CA GLU A 178 12.16 -7.15 16.06
C GLU A 178 12.01 -5.65 15.77
N LEU A 179 10.85 -5.23 15.26
CA LEU A 179 10.55 -3.81 15.05
C LEU A 179 10.71 -2.98 16.33
N LEU A 180 10.24 -3.53 17.47
CA LEU A 180 10.37 -2.88 18.77
C LEU A 180 11.79 -2.93 19.32
N ALA A 181 12.58 -3.95 18.99
CA ALA A 181 13.98 -4.07 19.41
C ALA A 181 14.89 -3.05 18.70
N LEU A 182 14.59 -2.71 17.44
CA LEU A 182 15.37 -1.73 16.67
C LEU A 182 15.34 -0.34 17.31
N ARG A 183 14.14 0.18 17.59
CA ARG A 183 13.92 1.49 18.21
C ARG A 183 12.69 1.45 19.11
N PRO A 184 12.81 1.05 20.38
CA PRO A 184 11.66 0.87 21.27
C PRO A 184 10.90 2.18 21.52
N ASP A 185 11.56 3.33 21.39
CA ASP A 185 10.97 4.65 21.61
C ASP A 185 10.38 5.28 20.33
N ASP A 186 10.63 4.73 19.13
CA ASP A 186 10.05 5.26 17.89
C ASP A 186 8.58 4.81 17.77
N VAL A 187 7.70 5.77 17.99
CA VAL A 187 6.24 5.61 17.94
C VAL A 187 5.75 5.00 16.63
N ARG A 188 6.39 5.31 15.50
CA ARG A 188 5.93 4.82 14.19
C ARG A 188 6.21 3.34 14.06
N LEU A 189 7.35 2.88 14.56
CA LEU A 189 7.67 1.45 14.65
C LEU A 189 6.78 0.73 15.67
N GLN A 190 6.41 1.39 16.78
CA GLN A 190 5.42 0.84 17.71
C GLN A 190 4.03 0.70 17.08
N LEU A 191 3.56 1.69 16.32
CA LEU A 191 2.29 1.64 15.59
C LEU A 191 2.30 0.57 14.49
N LEU A 192 3.45 0.38 13.84
CA LEU A 192 3.65 -0.66 12.84
C LEU A 192 3.60 -2.06 13.48
N ALA A 193 4.27 -2.27 14.61
CA ALA A 193 4.21 -3.52 15.36
C ALA A 193 2.76 -3.89 15.76
N VAL A 194 1.94 -2.89 16.10
CA VAL A 194 0.49 -3.11 16.32
C VAL A 194 -0.19 -3.63 15.05
N ASP A 195 0.08 -3.04 13.87
CA ASP A 195 -0.51 -3.53 12.62
C ASP A 195 -0.09 -4.96 12.31
N VAL A 196 1.15 -5.35 12.63
CA VAL A 196 1.62 -6.75 12.50
C VAL A 196 0.81 -7.69 13.40
N TRP A 197 0.62 -7.33 14.67
CA TRP A 197 -0.21 -8.15 15.58
C TRP A 197 -1.67 -8.22 15.15
N LEU A 198 -2.22 -7.16 14.56
CA LEU A 198 -3.56 -7.19 14.01
C LEU A 198 -3.68 -8.15 12.81
N SER A 199 -2.72 -8.13 11.89
CA SER A 199 -2.70 -9.02 10.71
C SER A 199 -2.54 -10.50 11.10
N SER A 200 -1.68 -10.77 12.09
CA SER A 200 -1.43 -12.11 12.63
C SER A 200 -2.48 -12.61 13.62
N LYS A 201 -3.52 -11.79 13.87
CA LYS A 201 -4.63 -12.10 14.77
C LYS A 201 -4.22 -12.22 16.25
N ASP A 202 -3.05 -11.72 16.66
CA ASP A 202 -2.71 -11.50 18.08
C ASP A 202 -3.38 -10.21 18.58
N TYR A 203 -4.71 -10.22 18.59
CA TYR A 203 -5.51 -9.06 18.94
C TYR A 203 -5.35 -8.64 20.41
N ALA A 204 -5.00 -9.57 21.30
CA ALA A 204 -4.80 -9.27 22.72
C ALA A 204 -3.54 -8.42 22.92
N ARG A 205 -2.43 -8.78 22.26
CA ARG A 205 -1.18 -8.02 22.31
C ARG A 205 -1.31 -6.69 21.60
N ALA A 206 -1.96 -6.67 20.44
CA ALA A 206 -2.30 -5.43 19.73
C ALA A 206 -3.09 -4.46 20.63
N LEU A 207 -4.16 -4.94 21.27
CA LEU A 207 -5.01 -4.11 22.14
C LEU A 207 -4.24 -3.53 23.33
N ALA A 208 -3.44 -4.37 24.01
CA ALA A 208 -2.63 -3.94 25.15
C ALA A 208 -1.66 -2.80 24.75
N ARG A 209 -0.95 -2.96 23.62
CA ARG A 209 -0.03 -1.93 23.14
C ARG A 209 -0.74 -0.66 22.70
N VAL A 210 -1.89 -0.78 22.05
CA VAL A 210 -2.69 0.40 21.65
C VAL A 210 -3.08 1.21 22.87
N HIS A 211 -3.53 0.58 23.96
CA HIS A 211 -3.87 1.28 25.19
C HIS A 211 -2.67 2.04 25.79
N GLU A 212 -1.48 1.44 25.82
CA GLU A 212 -0.25 2.11 26.28
C GLU A 212 0.07 3.35 25.42
N LEU A 213 0.05 3.19 24.09
CA LEU A 213 0.31 4.27 23.14
C LEU A 213 -0.73 5.39 23.22
N GLN A 214 -1.99 5.03 23.50
CA GLN A 214 -3.10 5.97 23.57
C GLN A 214 -3.04 6.84 24.82
N VAL A 215 -2.70 6.27 25.98
CA VAL A 215 -2.44 7.05 27.20
C VAL A 215 -1.32 8.07 26.97
N ALA A 216 -0.24 7.67 26.31
CA ALA A 216 0.87 8.58 25.98
C ALA A 216 0.45 9.67 24.97
N THR A 217 -0.37 9.31 23.98
CA THR A 217 -0.84 10.25 22.94
C THR A 217 -1.84 11.26 23.50
N ASP A 218 -2.79 10.82 24.31
CA ASP A 218 -3.80 11.68 24.94
C ASP A 218 -3.15 12.69 25.89
N LYS A 219 -2.13 12.25 26.64
CA LYS A 219 -1.33 13.16 27.47
C LYS A 219 -0.62 14.22 26.62
N ALA A 220 0.04 13.82 25.53
CA ALA A 220 0.72 14.75 24.64
C ALA A 220 -0.24 15.73 23.95
N LEU A 221 -1.44 15.28 23.58
CA LEU A 221 -2.49 16.14 23.03
C LEU A 221 -3.05 17.13 24.04
N GLY A 222 -3.22 16.73 25.31
CA GLY A 222 -3.66 17.65 26.37
C GLY A 222 -2.69 18.80 26.64
N GLU A 223 -1.42 18.62 26.27
CA GLU A 223 -0.35 19.61 26.40
C GLU A 223 -0.09 20.39 25.09
N SER A 224 -0.78 20.04 23.99
CA SER A 224 -0.55 20.57 22.65
C SER A 224 -1.78 21.28 22.08
N SER A 225 -1.57 22.32 21.27
CA SER A 225 -2.63 22.95 20.45
C SER A 225 -2.78 22.30 19.06
N ASP A 226 -2.13 21.15 18.83
CA ASP A 226 -2.07 20.47 17.54
C ASP A 226 -3.31 19.60 17.27
N VAL A 227 -4.42 20.26 16.95
CA VAL A 227 -5.73 19.60 16.75
C VAL A 227 -5.83 18.88 15.39
N GLU A 228 -4.97 19.20 14.42
CA GLU A 228 -5.02 18.63 13.05
C GLU A 228 -3.70 18.03 12.55
N GLY A 229 -2.60 18.20 13.28
CA GLY A 229 -1.28 17.70 12.91
C GLY A 229 -1.06 16.24 13.29
N GLU A 230 0.20 15.92 13.57
CA GLU A 230 0.67 14.55 13.63
C GLU A 230 0.08 13.78 14.82
N LEU A 231 -0.08 14.45 15.97
CA LEU A 231 -0.65 13.83 17.17
C LEU A 231 -2.13 13.49 16.98
N ALA A 232 -2.90 14.34 16.30
CA ALA A 232 -4.30 14.06 15.99
C ALA A 232 -4.45 12.89 15.01
N ARG A 233 -3.62 12.82 13.96
CA ARG A 233 -3.60 11.68 13.03
C ARG A 233 -3.24 10.37 13.74
N ARG A 234 -2.23 10.42 14.62
CA ARG A 234 -1.84 9.30 15.46
C ARG A 234 -2.97 8.82 16.36
N GLN A 235 -3.68 9.75 17.01
CA GLN A 235 -4.79 9.40 17.90
C GLN A 235 -5.90 8.65 17.15
N VAL A 236 -6.29 9.12 15.96
CA VAL A 236 -7.30 8.41 15.18
C VAL A 236 -6.82 7.03 14.71
N ARG A 237 -5.54 6.90 14.31
CA ARG A 237 -4.96 5.59 13.98
C ARG A 237 -5.05 4.62 15.16
N LEU A 238 -4.72 5.08 16.37
CA LEU A 238 -4.82 4.26 17.58
C LEU A 238 -6.26 3.81 17.85
N TYR A 239 -7.25 4.70 17.76
CA TYR A 239 -8.66 4.29 17.91
C TYR A 239 -9.09 3.26 16.85
N ARG A 240 -8.67 3.41 15.59
CA ARG A 240 -8.96 2.41 14.54
C ARG A 240 -8.30 1.06 14.84
N GLN A 241 -7.03 1.07 15.25
CA GLN A 241 -6.31 -0.15 15.64
C GLN A 241 -6.96 -0.83 16.87
N GLN A 242 -7.39 -0.05 17.86
CA GLN A 242 -8.15 -0.53 19.01
C GLN A 242 -9.44 -1.22 18.55
N ALA A 243 -10.23 -0.55 17.71
CA ALA A 243 -11.50 -1.08 17.23
C ALA A 243 -11.32 -2.37 16.42
N ARG A 244 -10.27 -2.47 15.61
CA ARG A 244 -9.89 -3.69 14.88
C ARG A 244 -9.54 -4.83 15.85
N ALA A 245 -8.75 -4.56 16.89
CA ALA A 245 -8.42 -5.56 17.90
C ALA A 245 -9.66 -6.02 18.69
N GLU A 246 -10.52 -5.09 19.10
CA GLU A 246 -11.79 -5.40 19.77
C GLU A 246 -12.71 -6.26 18.90
N ARG A 247 -12.83 -5.92 17.61
CA ARG A 247 -13.57 -6.73 16.61
C ARG A 247 -12.99 -8.13 16.49
N GLY A 248 -11.67 -8.26 16.40
CA GLY A 248 -10.96 -9.55 16.34
C GLY A 248 -11.16 -10.42 17.59
N LEU A 249 -11.30 -9.79 18.77
CA LEU A 249 -11.65 -10.45 20.03
C LEU A 249 -13.15 -10.75 20.19
N GLY A 250 -13.97 -10.50 19.17
CA GLY A 250 -15.43 -10.70 19.21
C GLY A 250 -16.19 -9.65 20.02
N ARG A 251 -15.57 -8.51 20.35
CA ARG A 251 -16.17 -7.41 21.12
C ARG A 251 -16.80 -6.37 20.18
N SER A 252 -17.70 -6.81 19.30
CA SER A 252 -18.21 -5.99 18.19
C SER A 252 -18.86 -4.68 18.62
N GLU A 253 -19.62 -4.66 19.71
CA GLU A 253 -20.24 -3.41 20.21
C GLU A 253 -19.21 -2.42 20.78
N ALA A 254 -18.14 -2.93 21.42
CA ALA A 254 -17.03 -2.07 21.86
C ALA A 254 -16.31 -1.48 20.64
N ALA A 255 -16.01 -2.31 19.63
CA ALA A 255 -15.39 -1.86 18.39
C ALA A 255 -16.23 -0.77 17.68
N LEU A 256 -17.55 -0.95 17.62
CA LEU A 256 -18.46 0.07 17.10
C LEU A 256 -18.34 1.39 17.87
N ALA A 257 -18.37 1.35 19.21
CA ALA A 257 -18.22 2.55 20.03
C ALA A 257 -16.86 3.24 19.79
N THR A 258 -15.78 2.46 19.70
CA THR A 258 -14.43 2.95 19.43
C THR A 258 -14.33 3.60 18.04
N TYR A 259 -14.92 3.02 17.00
CA TYR A 259 -15.01 3.67 15.69
C TYR A 259 -15.87 4.95 15.71
N ALA A 260 -16.93 4.99 16.53
CA ALA A 260 -17.75 6.19 16.70
C ALA A 260 -16.94 7.34 17.31
N THR A 261 -16.00 7.05 18.21
CA THR A 261 -15.04 8.05 18.69
C THR A 261 -14.06 8.46 17.59
N ALA A 262 -13.48 7.48 16.87
CA ALA A 262 -12.51 7.74 15.80
C ALA A 262 -13.05 8.69 14.71
N ARG A 263 -14.30 8.50 14.28
CA ARG A 263 -14.92 9.32 13.22
C ARG A 263 -15.23 10.76 13.63
N GLU A 264 -15.21 11.10 14.91
CA GLU A 264 -15.39 12.47 15.41
C GLU A 264 -14.05 13.21 15.56
N LEU A 265 -12.93 12.50 15.39
CA LEU A 265 -11.57 13.01 15.60
C LEU A 265 -10.81 13.17 14.27
N GLY A 266 -9.89 14.14 14.22
CA GLY A 266 -8.98 14.36 13.10
C GLY A 266 -9.60 14.98 11.84
N SER A 267 -8.83 14.95 10.74
CA SER A 267 -9.20 15.57 9.47
C SER A 267 -10.30 14.80 8.72
N TYR A 268 -10.93 15.43 7.73
CA TYR A 268 -11.99 14.83 6.92
C TYR A 268 -11.60 13.48 6.30
N ALA A 269 -10.41 13.36 5.72
CA ALA A 269 -9.96 12.13 5.07
C ALA A 269 -9.79 10.97 6.06
N VAL A 270 -9.30 11.26 7.27
CA VAL A 270 -9.09 10.26 8.32
C VAL A 270 -10.42 9.80 8.93
N ARG A 271 -11.40 10.70 9.04
CA ARG A 271 -12.78 10.37 9.45
C ARG A 271 -13.48 9.47 8.43
N CYS A 272 -13.21 9.64 7.14
CA CYS A 272 -13.77 8.82 6.08
C CYS A 272 -13.45 7.32 6.30
N ASP A 273 -12.18 6.98 6.52
CA ASP A 273 -11.79 5.59 6.73
C ASP A 273 -12.45 4.96 7.96
N ALA A 274 -12.52 5.69 9.07
CA ALA A 274 -13.18 5.21 10.29
C ALA A 274 -14.67 4.92 10.05
N ARG A 275 -15.34 5.72 9.21
CA ARG A 275 -16.73 5.46 8.80
C ARG A 275 -16.87 4.24 7.92
N ILE A 276 -15.96 4.04 6.96
CA ILE A 276 -15.95 2.86 6.09
C ILE A 276 -15.79 1.59 6.95
N GLU A 277 -14.82 1.56 7.86
CA GLU A 277 -14.57 0.39 8.72
C GLU A 277 -15.71 0.11 9.70
N ARG A 278 -16.34 1.16 10.24
CA ARG A 278 -17.55 1.03 11.05
C ARG A 278 -18.71 0.45 10.24
N ALA A 279 -18.90 0.92 9.00
CA ALA A 279 -19.96 0.41 8.12
C ALA A 279 -19.74 -1.06 7.74
N GLU A 280 -18.49 -1.46 7.48
CA GLU A 280 -18.12 -2.85 7.24
C GLU A 280 -18.49 -3.74 8.43
N LEU A 281 -18.19 -3.31 9.66
CA LEU A 281 -18.61 -4.03 10.87
C LEU A 281 -20.13 -4.06 11.04
N LEU A 282 -20.83 -2.97 10.75
CA LEU A 282 -22.31 -2.93 10.80
C LEU A 282 -22.94 -3.91 9.79
N LEU A 283 -22.37 -4.03 8.59
CA LEU A 283 -22.80 -5.02 7.59
C LEU A 283 -22.64 -6.46 8.10
N GLU A 284 -21.52 -6.77 8.76
CA GLU A 284 -21.27 -8.10 9.36
C GLU A 284 -22.27 -8.45 10.46
N LEU A 285 -22.76 -7.44 11.17
CA LEU A 285 -23.79 -7.58 12.21
C LEU A 285 -25.22 -7.56 11.64
N GLY A 286 -25.40 -7.46 10.32
CA GLY A 286 -26.71 -7.38 9.68
C GLY A 286 -27.42 -6.02 9.83
N ARG A 287 -26.71 -4.98 10.31
CA ARG A 287 -27.23 -3.63 10.53
C ARG A 287 -27.09 -2.77 9.27
N GLY A 288 -27.66 -3.25 8.17
CA GLY A 288 -27.49 -2.68 6.82
C GLY A 288 -27.94 -1.21 6.69
N ASP A 289 -28.97 -0.81 7.42
CA ASP A 289 -29.47 0.57 7.37
C ASP A 289 -28.47 1.56 7.96
N GLU A 290 -27.93 1.26 9.15
CA GLU A 290 -26.89 2.08 9.79
C GLU A 290 -25.59 2.07 8.97
N ALA A 291 -25.23 0.93 8.38
CA ALA A 291 -24.07 0.86 7.49
C ALA A 291 -24.23 1.79 6.28
N GLY A 292 -25.43 1.83 5.69
CA GLY A 292 -25.75 2.73 4.58
C GLY A 292 -25.59 4.20 4.95
N GLU A 293 -26.04 4.61 6.14
CA GLU A 293 -25.88 5.98 6.63
C GLU A 293 -24.40 6.36 6.80
N GLU A 294 -23.59 5.47 7.37
CA GLU A 294 -22.14 5.69 7.52
C GLU A 294 -21.44 5.82 6.17
N LEU A 295 -21.77 4.97 5.20
CA LEU A 295 -21.17 4.98 3.87
C LEU A 295 -21.56 6.24 3.07
N LEU A 296 -22.82 6.68 3.17
CA LEU A 296 -23.25 7.94 2.55
C LEU A 296 -22.60 9.16 3.19
N ALA A 297 -22.35 9.12 4.51
CA ALA A 297 -21.59 10.16 5.19
C ALA A 297 -20.11 10.13 4.75
N ALA A 298 -19.49 8.94 4.64
CA ALA A 298 -18.13 8.76 4.17
C ALA A 298 -17.93 9.28 2.74
N LEU A 299 -18.91 9.09 1.86
CA LEU A 299 -18.84 9.56 0.47
C LEU A 299 -18.69 11.08 0.36
N LYS A 300 -19.22 11.84 1.32
CA LYS A 300 -19.05 13.31 1.37
C LYS A 300 -17.66 13.73 1.84
N GLN A 301 -16.89 12.79 2.41
CA GLN A 301 -15.60 13.02 3.05
C GLN A 301 -14.44 12.32 2.32
N SER A 302 -14.75 11.51 1.31
CA SER A 302 -13.74 10.76 0.55
C SER A 302 -12.83 11.69 -0.24
N SER A 303 -11.52 11.41 -0.19
CA SER A 303 -10.49 12.16 -0.89
C SER A 303 -9.75 11.35 -1.95
N SER A 304 -10.07 10.06 -2.10
CA SER A 304 -9.42 9.18 -3.09
C SER A 304 -10.43 8.30 -3.83
N LYS A 305 -10.05 7.91 -5.06
CA LYS A 305 -10.83 6.94 -5.85
C LYS A 305 -10.99 5.60 -5.11
N GLU A 306 -9.96 5.19 -4.37
CA GLU A 306 -9.97 3.96 -3.60
C GLU A 306 -11.01 4.00 -2.46
N GLN A 307 -11.08 5.09 -1.70
CA GLN A 307 -12.12 5.27 -0.69
C GLN A 307 -13.51 5.23 -1.33
N VAL A 308 -13.69 5.91 -2.46
CA VAL A 308 -14.97 5.92 -3.20
C VAL A 308 -15.34 4.50 -3.67
N ALA A 309 -14.37 3.72 -4.17
CA ALA A 309 -14.60 2.34 -4.59
C ALA A 309 -15.02 1.45 -3.43
N ARG A 310 -14.32 1.52 -2.28
CA ARG A 310 -14.71 0.82 -1.05
C ARG A 310 -16.12 1.20 -0.59
N ILE A 311 -16.46 2.48 -0.66
CA ILE A 311 -17.80 2.97 -0.32
C ILE A 311 -18.85 2.39 -1.28
N TRP A 312 -18.58 2.34 -2.59
CA TRP A 312 -19.51 1.74 -3.55
C TRP A 312 -19.70 0.25 -3.34
N LEU A 313 -18.63 -0.49 -3.03
CA LEU A 313 -18.73 -1.89 -2.66
C LEU A 313 -19.59 -2.09 -1.40
N GLY A 314 -19.39 -1.26 -0.37
CA GLY A 314 -20.22 -1.28 0.84
C GLY A 314 -21.70 -1.00 0.55
N LEU A 315 -21.98 0.04 -0.24
CA LEU A 315 -23.36 0.39 -0.62
C LEU A 315 -24.00 -0.70 -1.48
N ALA A 316 -23.22 -1.37 -2.34
CA ALA A 316 -23.70 -2.53 -3.08
C ALA A 316 -24.17 -3.64 -2.13
N ARG A 317 -23.38 -3.97 -1.10
CA ARG A 317 -23.74 -4.96 -0.07
C ARG A 317 -25.01 -4.56 0.70
N VAL A 318 -25.16 -3.28 1.04
CA VAL A 318 -26.40 -2.76 1.67
C VAL A 318 -27.61 -3.01 0.77
N HIS A 319 -27.55 -2.61 -0.50
CA HIS A 319 -28.65 -2.79 -1.44
C HIS A 319 -28.98 -4.26 -1.68
N THR A 320 -27.96 -5.11 -1.86
CA THR A 320 -28.15 -6.56 -2.01
C THR A 320 -28.79 -7.17 -0.78
N GLY A 321 -28.35 -6.80 0.43
CA GLY A 321 -28.96 -7.26 1.68
C GLY A 321 -30.42 -6.86 1.86
N ARG A 322 -30.85 -5.76 1.23
CA ARG A 322 -32.26 -5.32 1.18
C ARG A 322 -33.08 -5.96 0.04
N GLY A 323 -32.46 -6.77 -0.82
CA GLY A 323 -33.09 -7.32 -2.02
C GLY A 323 -33.20 -6.32 -3.19
N GLU A 324 -32.54 -5.16 -3.11
CA GLU A 324 -32.53 -4.13 -4.15
C GLU A 324 -31.44 -4.42 -5.20
N LEU A 325 -31.53 -5.60 -5.84
CA LEU A 325 -30.44 -6.20 -6.63
C LEU A 325 -29.93 -5.28 -7.76
N GLU A 326 -30.83 -4.59 -8.47
CA GLU A 326 -30.46 -3.66 -9.54
C GLU A 326 -29.72 -2.41 -9.03
N GLN A 327 -29.99 -1.97 -7.80
CA GLN A 327 -29.21 -0.89 -7.19
C GLN A 327 -27.83 -1.42 -6.78
N GLY A 328 -27.77 -2.61 -6.17
CA GLY A 328 -26.52 -3.28 -5.83
C GLY A 328 -25.60 -3.45 -7.05
N ARG A 329 -26.16 -3.95 -8.15
CA ARG A 329 -25.45 -4.13 -9.43
C ARG A 329 -24.89 -2.82 -9.98
N ARG A 330 -25.68 -1.75 -9.98
CA ARG A 330 -25.21 -0.42 -10.43
C ARG A 330 -24.04 0.09 -9.59
N ARG A 331 -24.08 -0.11 -8.26
CA ARG A 331 -22.97 0.28 -7.39
C ARG A 331 -21.70 -0.52 -7.65
N LEU A 332 -21.82 -1.83 -7.93
CA LEU A 332 -20.67 -2.67 -8.30
C LEU A 332 -20.02 -2.25 -9.61
N VAL A 333 -20.83 -1.89 -10.61
CA VAL A 333 -20.29 -1.35 -11.88
C VAL A 333 -19.52 -0.06 -11.62
N SER A 334 -20.09 0.90 -10.89
CA SER A 334 -19.39 2.13 -10.51
C SER A 334 -18.14 1.89 -9.66
N CYS A 335 -18.13 0.85 -8.82
CA CYS A 335 -16.94 0.43 -8.09
C CYS A 335 -15.83 -0.04 -9.04
N LEU A 336 -16.16 -0.89 -10.02
CA LEU A 336 -15.19 -1.46 -10.97
C LEU A 336 -14.68 -0.45 -11.99
N GLU A 337 -15.49 0.54 -12.38
CA GLU A 337 -15.08 1.64 -13.27
C GLU A 337 -13.97 2.53 -12.66
N LEU A 338 -13.83 2.54 -11.34
CA LEU A 338 -12.78 3.28 -10.65
C LEU A 338 -11.41 2.58 -10.70
N ASP A 339 -11.36 1.38 -11.27
CA ASP A 339 -10.19 0.51 -11.32
C ASP A 339 -9.55 0.31 -9.93
N PRO A 340 -10.30 -0.26 -8.97
CA PRO A 340 -9.84 -0.35 -7.59
C PRO A 340 -8.75 -1.39 -7.43
N VAL A 341 -8.06 -1.34 -6.29
CA VAL A 341 -7.08 -2.37 -5.93
C VAL A 341 -7.69 -3.77 -5.95
N TRP A 342 -6.85 -4.77 -6.15
CA TRP A 342 -7.28 -6.14 -6.45
C TRP A 342 -8.25 -6.73 -5.41
N THR A 343 -8.05 -6.46 -4.11
CA THR A 343 -8.94 -6.94 -3.03
C THR A 343 -10.38 -6.44 -3.17
N VAL A 344 -10.56 -5.15 -3.43
CA VAL A 344 -11.87 -4.52 -3.66
C VAL A 344 -12.45 -4.97 -4.98
N ARG A 345 -11.61 -5.07 -6.03
CA ARG A 345 -12.00 -5.54 -7.36
C ARG A 345 -12.54 -6.97 -7.31
N ASP A 346 -11.86 -7.87 -6.63
CA ASP A 346 -12.24 -9.29 -6.54
C ASP A 346 -13.50 -9.47 -5.69
N ALA A 347 -13.61 -8.74 -4.58
CA ALA A 347 -14.84 -8.71 -3.79
C ALA A 347 -16.04 -8.17 -4.60
N ALA A 348 -15.83 -7.13 -5.41
CA ALA A 348 -16.87 -6.59 -6.27
C ALA A 348 -17.27 -7.57 -7.38
N LYS A 349 -16.31 -8.24 -8.02
CA LYS A 349 -16.56 -9.28 -9.03
C LYS A 349 -17.30 -10.48 -8.44
N ALA A 350 -16.91 -10.95 -7.26
CA ALA A 350 -17.55 -12.05 -6.57
C ALA A 350 -19.03 -11.72 -6.29
N LEU A 351 -19.30 -10.55 -5.70
CA LEU A 351 -20.68 -10.12 -5.44
C LEU A 351 -21.48 -9.92 -6.73
N LEU A 352 -20.84 -9.42 -7.80
CA LEU A 352 -21.51 -9.23 -9.09
C LEU A 352 -21.91 -10.57 -9.73
N ALA A 353 -21.08 -11.60 -9.56
CA ALA A 353 -21.36 -12.95 -10.03
C ALA A 353 -22.56 -13.57 -9.26
N GLU A 354 -22.64 -13.37 -7.95
CA GLU A 354 -23.78 -13.81 -7.13
C GLU A 354 -25.11 -13.16 -7.55
N LEU A 355 -25.06 -11.91 -8.03
CA LEU A 355 -26.23 -11.16 -8.52
C LEU A 355 -26.66 -11.54 -9.96
N GLY A 356 -25.88 -12.35 -10.67
CA GLY A 356 -26.08 -12.67 -12.09
C GLY A 356 -26.30 -14.16 -12.40
N GLY A 357 -26.57 -14.98 -11.38
CA GLY A 357 -26.92 -16.41 -11.50
C GLY A 357 -28.40 -16.67 -11.65
#